data_AF-A0AAX2V5E9-F1
#
_entry.id   AF-A0AAX2V5E9-F1
#
_cell.length_a   1.000
_cell.length_b   1.000
_cell.length_c   1.000
_cell.angle_alpha   90.00
_cell.angle_beta   90.00
_cell.angle_gamma   90.00
#
_symmetry.space_group_name_H-M   'P 1'
#
loop_
_entity.id
_entity.type
_entity.pdbx_description
1 polymer ?
#
loop_
_entity_poly.entity_id
_entity_poly.type
_entity_poly.pdbx_seq_one_letter_code
_entity_poly.pdbx_strand_id
1 'polypeptide(L)'
;MMHKRNLIEDNKRGENQSFLYFLHEEKKFDVKALDDLCHYIIELDTISLEELRDIHYIENQILRHLVYHFDDNDLSRISNLPFEYWEHIEPFERLVACLYEGDGKEK
;
A
#
# COMPACT_ATOMS: atom_id res chain seq x y z
N MET A 1 -24.08 -10.36 7.00
CA MET A 1 -23.69 -9.86 5.67
C MET A 1 -22.18 -9.81 5.65
N MET A 2 -21.54 -10.55 4.75
CA MET A 2 -20.10 -10.41 4.52
C MET A 2 -19.94 -9.04 3.88
N HIS A 3 -19.36 -8.06 4.58
CA HIS A 3 -18.93 -6.84 3.91
C HIS A 3 -17.97 -7.27 2.80
N LYS A 4 -18.24 -6.85 1.57
CA LYS A 4 -17.26 -6.97 0.48
C LYS A 4 -16.00 -6.30 0.99
N ARG A 5 -14.91 -7.07 1.08
CA ARG A 5 -13.68 -6.64 1.73
C ARG A 5 -13.14 -5.42 0.99
N ASN A 6 -12.90 -4.32 1.71
CA ASN A 6 -12.36 -3.09 1.14
C ASN A 6 -10.88 -3.00 1.52
N LEU A 7 -10.00 -3.31 0.57
CA LEU A 7 -8.57 -3.36 0.85
C LEU A 7 -7.96 -1.99 1.13
N ILE A 8 -8.56 -0.90 0.66
CA ILE A 8 -8.11 0.46 1.00
C ILE A 8 -8.39 0.72 2.49
N GLU A 9 -9.62 0.47 2.95
CA GLU A 9 -9.98 0.69 4.35
C GLU A 9 -9.22 -0.27 5.29
N ASP A 10 -9.06 -1.53 4.90
CA ASP A 10 -8.28 -2.52 5.67
C ASP A 10 -6.80 -2.09 5.81
N ASN A 11 -6.19 -1.54 4.75
CA ASN A 11 -4.83 -1.02 4.82
C ASN A 11 -4.75 0.24 5.68
N LYS A 12 -5.62 1.22 5.47
CA LYS A 12 -5.68 2.45 6.27
C LYS A 12 -5.78 2.16 7.77
N ARG A 13 -6.54 1.15 8.17
CA ARG A 13 -6.68 0.74 9.58
C ARG A 13 -5.58 -0.19 10.07
N GLY A 14 -4.79 -0.78 9.16
CA GLY A 14 -3.85 -1.84 9.51
C GLY A 14 -4.56 -3.09 10.05
N GLU A 15 -5.68 -3.49 9.46
CA GLU A 15 -6.50 -4.61 9.92
C GLU A 15 -6.61 -5.74 8.88
N ASN A 16 -7.23 -6.86 9.28
CA ASN A 16 -7.66 -7.93 8.38
C ASN A 16 -6.55 -8.59 7.55
N GLN A 17 -5.30 -8.58 7.98
CA GLN A 17 -4.17 -9.07 7.16
C GLN A 17 -3.96 -8.23 5.89
N SER A 18 -4.14 -6.91 6.00
CA SER A 18 -3.73 -5.96 4.97
C SER A 18 -2.20 -5.83 4.89
N PHE A 19 -1.70 -5.20 3.83
CA PHE A 19 -0.26 -4.98 3.69
C PHE A 19 0.30 -4.12 4.82
N LEU A 20 -0.39 -3.04 5.20
CA LEU A 20 0.00 -2.22 6.34
C LEU A 20 -0.09 -2.94 7.68
N TYR A 21 -1.04 -3.88 7.86
CA TYR A 21 -1.02 -4.77 9.02
C TYR A 21 0.28 -5.58 9.07
N PHE A 22 0.66 -6.20 7.96
CA PHE A 22 1.89 -6.99 7.91
C PHE A 22 3.15 -6.14 8.16
N LEU A 23 3.21 -4.94 7.57
CA LEU A 23 4.33 -4.04 7.76
C LEU A 23 4.43 -3.53 9.21
N HIS A 24 3.31 -3.12 9.81
CA HIS A 24 3.31 -2.48 11.12
C HIS A 24 3.36 -3.47 12.28
N GLU A 25 2.43 -4.43 12.30
CA GLU A 25 2.24 -5.34 13.44
C GLU A 25 3.17 -6.54 13.37
N GLU A 26 3.30 -7.13 12.17
CA GLU A 26 4.09 -8.34 11.96
C GLU A 26 5.54 -8.06 11.58
N LYS A 27 5.87 -6.80 11.27
CA LYS A 27 7.19 -6.38 10.75
C LYS A 27 7.62 -7.25 9.57
N LYS A 28 6.69 -7.47 8.63
CA LYS A 28 6.89 -8.30 7.44
C LYS A 28 6.49 -7.55 6.18
N PHE A 29 7.32 -7.70 5.16
CA PHE A 29 7.01 -7.31 3.81
C PHE A 29 6.26 -8.46 3.14
N ASP A 30 4.94 -8.37 3.08
CA ASP A 30 4.09 -9.38 2.43
C ASP A 30 3.78 -8.93 0.99
N VAL A 31 4.54 -9.45 0.03
CA VAL A 31 4.40 -9.11 -1.41
C VAL A 31 2.98 -9.39 -1.91
N LYS A 32 2.38 -10.50 -1.48
CA LYS A 32 1.05 -10.88 -1.92
C LYS A 32 0.00 -9.86 -1.46
N ALA A 33 0.07 -9.39 -0.22
CA ALA A 33 -0.87 -8.40 0.30
C ALA A 33 -0.74 -7.04 -0.42
N LEU A 34 0.48 -6.67 -0.85
CA LEU A 34 0.71 -5.49 -1.68
C LEU A 34 0.14 -5.68 -3.09
N ASP A 35 0.38 -6.83 -3.72
CA ASP A 35 -0.17 -7.17 -5.03
C ASP A 35 -1.70 -7.20 -4.99
N ASP A 36 -2.31 -7.80 -3.97
CA ASP A 36 -3.76 -7.84 -3.78
C ASP A 36 -4.33 -6.42 -3.67
N LEU A 37 -3.66 -5.50 -2.97
CA LEU A 37 -4.05 -4.09 -2.89
C LEU A 37 -3.98 -3.40 -4.26
N CYS A 38 -2.89 -3.62 -5.02
CA CYS A 38 -2.75 -3.05 -6.36
C CYS A 38 -3.86 -3.52 -7.30
N HIS A 39 -4.10 -4.85 -7.36
CA HIS A 39 -5.16 -5.42 -8.18
C HIS A 39 -6.53 -4.88 -7.77
N TYR A 40 -6.80 -4.78 -6.46
CA TYR A 40 -8.06 -4.23 -5.96
C TYR A 40 -8.29 -2.80 -6.46
N ILE A 41 -7.28 -1.92 -6.37
CA ILE A 41 -7.39 -0.53 -6.83
C ILE A 41 -7.60 -0.48 -8.36
N ILE A 42 -6.91 -1.32 -9.13
CA ILE A 42 -7.06 -1.40 -10.59
C ILE A 42 -8.47 -1.86 -11.00
N GLU A 43 -9.08 -2.76 -10.23
CA GLU A 43 -10.43 -3.28 -10.49
C GLU A 43 -11.56 -2.32 -10.06
N LEU A 44 -11.25 -1.19 -9.42
CA LEU A 44 -12.26 -0.18 -9.10
C LEU A 44 -12.71 0.55 -10.36
N ASP A 45 -14.01 0.48 -10.66
CA ASP A 45 -14.62 1.20 -11.80
C ASP A 45 -14.41 2.72 -11.70
N THR A 46 -14.48 3.26 -10.49
CA THR A 46 -14.26 4.67 -10.18
C THR A 46 -13.66 4.80 -8.79
N ILE A 47 -12.78 5.78 -8.60
CA ILE A 47 -12.18 6.09 -7.31
C ILE A 47 -12.73 7.43 -6.82
N SER A 48 -13.30 7.44 -5.62
CA SER A 48 -13.75 8.66 -4.96
C SER A 48 -12.58 9.49 -4.46
N LEU A 49 -12.80 10.79 -4.21
CA LEU A 49 -11.77 11.66 -3.61
C LEU A 49 -11.34 11.18 -2.22
N GLU A 50 -12.25 10.55 -1.46
CA GLU A 50 -11.94 9.96 -0.15
C GLU A 50 -11.00 8.77 -0.30
N GLU A 51 -11.31 7.83 -1.21
CA GLU A 51 -10.44 6.70 -1.51
C GLU A 51 -9.08 7.14 -2.04
N LEU A 52 -9.01 8.18 -2.87
CA LEU A 52 -7.74 8.74 -3.34
C LEU A 52 -6.88 9.25 -2.18
N ARG A 53 -7.48 9.97 -1.22
CA ARG A 53 -6.79 10.44 -0.01
C ARG A 53 -6.31 9.29 0.86
N ASP A 54 -7.10 8.23 0.96
CA ASP A 54 -6.75 7.04 1.73
C ASP A 54 -5.63 6.24 1.05
N ILE A 55 -5.65 6.11 -0.28
CA ILE A 55 -4.56 5.49 -1.07
C ILE A 55 -3.25 6.25 -0.83
N HIS A 56 -3.27 7.57 -0.87
CA HIS A 56 -2.08 8.36 -0.59
C HIS A 56 -1.64 8.32 0.88
N TYR A 57 -2.58 8.21 1.81
CA TYR A 57 -2.24 7.93 3.20
C TYR A 57 -1.49 6.59 3.31
N ILE A 58 -1.96 5.55 2.63
CA ILE A 58 -1.32 4.23 2.62
C ILE A 58 0.09 4.31 2.05
N GLU A 59 0.27 4.98 0.89
CA GLU A 59 1.58 5.24 0.29
C GLU A 59 2.55 5.87 1.29
N ASN A 60 2.12 6.95 1.96
CA ASN A 60 2.95 7.61 2.97
C ASN A 60 3.30 6.70 4.15
N GLN A 61 2.38 5.84 4.62
CA GLN A 61 2.69 4.89 5.69
C GLN A 61 3.71 3.84 5.23
N ILE A 62 3.58 3.32 4.01
CA ILE A 62 4.56 2.38 3.44
C ILE A 62 5.94 3.02 3.41
N LEU A 63 6.06 4.25 2.87
CA LEU A 63 7.32 4.99 2.82
C LEU A 63 7.91 5.21 4.22
N ARG A 64 7.09 5.59 5.20
CA ARG A 64 7.55 5.75 6.60
C ARG A 64 8.10 4.45 7.17
N HIS A 65 7.41 3.33 6.97
CA HIS A 65 7.90 2.02 7.45
C HIS A 65 9.21 1.60 6.78
N LEU A 66 9.37 1.87 5.48
CA LEU A 66 10.62 1.63 4.78
C LEU A 66 11.75 2.53 5.30
N VAL A 67 11.50 3.83 5.52
CA VAL A 67 12.50 4.75 6.07
C VAL A 67 12.91 4.33 7.49
N TYR A 68 11.94 3.99 8.35
CA TYR A 68 12.22 3.56 9.73
C TYR A 68 13.02 2.26 9.76
N HIS A 69 12.80 1.33 8.83
CA HIS A 69 13.59 0.10 8.74
C HIS A 69 15.11 0.35 8.62
N PHE A 70 15.51 1.46 7.99
CA PHE A 70 16.91 1.84 7.81
C PHE A 70 17.47 2.74 8.92
N ASP A 71 16.66 3.15 9.91
CA ASP A 71 17.15 3.87 11.09
C ASP A 71 17.74 2.88 12.10
N ASP A 72 19.01 3.06 12.46
CA ASP A 72 19.70 2.21 13.43
C ASP A 72 19.10 2.25 14.83
N ASN A 73 18.32 3.29 15.16
CA ASN A 73 17.62 3.41 16.43
C ASN A 73 16.19 2.85 16.39
N ASP A 74 15.71 2.42 15.23
CA ASP A 74 14.35 1.89 15.12
C ASP A 74 14.27 0.44 15.62
N LEU A 75 13.28 0.20 16.49
CA LEU A 75 13.02 -1.11 17.07
C LEU A 75 12.13 -1.97 16.15
N SER A 76 11.69 -1.43 15.02
CA SER A 76 10.73 -2.04 14.09
C SER A 76 11.36 -2.37 12.74
N ARG A 77 12.38 -3.24 12.75
CA ARG A 77 12.96 -3.76 11.52
C ARG A 77 12.03 -4.77 10.84
N ILE A 78 11.64 -4.47 9.61
CA ILE A 78 11.04 -5.43 8.67
C ILE A 78 11.97 -6.64 8.52
N SER A 79 11.48 -7.81 8.92
CA SER A 79 12.26 -9.03 9.09
C SER A 79 12.67 -9.71 7.77
N ASN A 80 11.89 -9.49 6.72
CA ASN A 80 12.04 -10.16 5.42
C ASN A 80 12.03 -9.17 4.25
N LEU A 81 12.49 -7.93 4.45
CA LEU A 81 12.55 -6.94 3.38
C LEU A 81 13.39 -7.49 2.22
N PRO A 82 12.83 -7.68 1.01
CA PRO A 82 13.58 -8.18 -0.13
C PRO A 82 14.71 -7.20 -0.51
N PHE A 83 15.81 -7.71 -1.07
CA PHE A 83 16.87 -6.84 -1.57
C PHE A 83 16.35 -5.91 -2.68
N GLU A 84 15.51 -6.45 -3.58
CA GLU A 84 14.83 -5.71 -4.64
C GLU A 84 13.43 -5.22 -4.21
N TYR A 85 13.25 -4.80 -2.94
CA TYR A 85 11.94 -4.36 -2.44
C TYR A 85 11.31 -3.23 -3.27
N TRP A 86 12.15 -2.41 -3.92
CA TRP A 86 11.72 -1.32 -4.77
C TRP A 86 10.96 -1.83 -6.02
N GLU A 87 11.32 -2.99 -6.58
CA GLU A 87 10.60 -3.60 -7.71
C GLU A 87 9.16 -3.98 -7.33
N HIS A 88 8.93 -4.30 -6.06
CA HIS A 88 7.60 -4.61 -5.54
C HIS A 88 6.78 -3.35 -5.21
N ILE A 89 7.42 -2.25 -4.85
CA ILE A 89 6.76 -0.99 -4.48
C ILE A 89 6.43 -0.15 -5.73
N GLU A 90 7.29 -0.17 -6.74
CA GLU A 90 7.15 0.65 -7.95
C GLU A 90 5.77 0.51 -8.64
N PRO A 91 5.16 -0.69 -8.76
CA PRO A 91 3.81 -0.82 -9.33
C PRO A 91 2.76 -0.02 -8.54
N PHE A 92 2.85 -0.02 -7.21
CA PHE A 92 1.94 0.74 -6.35
C PHE A 92 2.18 2.24 -6.50
N GLU A 93 3.43 2.69 -6.46
CA GLU A 93 3.80 4.11 -6.66
C GLU A 93 3.29 4.63 -8.01
N ARG A 94 3.52 3.88 -9.10
CA ARG A 94 3.03 4.24 -10.43
C ARG A 94 1.50 4.30 -10.47
N LEU A 95 0.82 3.35 -9.82
CA LEU A 95 -0.63 3.35 -9.72
C LEU A 95 -1.12 4.62 -9.02
N VAL A 96 -0.56 4.98 -7.86
CA VAL A 96 -0.91 6.22 -7.15
C VAL A 96 -0.67 7.45 -8.03
N ALA A 97 0.48 7.54 -8.70
CA ALA A 97 0.79 8.64 -9.62
C ALA A 97 -0.24 8.77 -10.75
N CYS A 98 -0.63 7.67 -11.40
CA CYS A 98 -1.66 7.67 -12.45
C CYS A 98 -3.02 8.18 -11.95
N LEU A 99 -3.39 7.89 -10.70
CA LEU A 99 -4.63 8.37 -10.11
C LEU A 99 -4.61 9.89 -9.86
N TYR A 100 -3.44 10.44 -9.54
CA TYR A 100 -3.26 11.88 -9.33
C TYR A 100 -3.15 12.69 -10.63
N GLU A 101 -2.46 12.14 -11.62
CA GLU A 101 -2.29 12.77 -12.93
C GLU A 101 -3.58 12.76 -13.76
N GLY A 102 -4.59 12.00 -13.32
CA GLY A 102 -5.93 11.98 -13.89
C GLY A 102 -5.91 11.56 -15.35
N ASP A 103 -5.62 10.28 -15.61
CA ASP A 103 -5.67 9.64 -16.93
C ASP A 103 -5.31 10.62 -18.06
N GLY A 104 -4.05 11.05 -18.08
CA GLY A 104 -3.47 11.93 -19.11
C GLY A 104 -3.40 11.30 -20.51
N LYS A 105 -4.33 10.39 -20.83
CA LYS A 105 -4.63 9.99 -22.19
C LYS A 105 -5.75 10.88 -22.71
N GLU A 106 -5.33 11.97 -23.36
CA GLU A 106 -6.13 12.48 -24.47
C GLU A 106 -6.55 11.29 -25.36
N LYS A 107 -7.84 11.29 -25.69
CA LYS A 107 -8.56 10.27 -26.46
C LYS A 107 -7.85 9.77 -27.71
#